data_AF-A0A3B4ZD95-F1
#
_entry.id   AF-A0A3B4ZD95-F1
#
_cell.length_a   1.000
_cell.length_b   1.000
_cell.length_c   1.000
_cell.angle_alpha   90.00
_cell.angle_beta   90.00
_cell.angle_gamma   90.00
#
_symmetry.space_group_name_H-M   'P 1'
#
loop_
_entity.id
_entity.type
_entity.pdbx_description
1 polymer ?
#
loop_
_entity_poly.entity_id
_entity_poly.type
_entity_poly.pdbx_seq_one_letter_code
_entity_poly.pdbx_strand_id
1 'polypeptide(L)'
;MAVRFCGWGVTYDDDSPRLELGASQDPKDRGVYTMYHGTSVPNARLIIAGGFQQSQKGMLGKGVYVSRDKKKAERYPLNVNSADRVVLELHVRVGRVKRIDKDNHPMQYTWSTQGYDTAWVPPNCGMVAVRSGLEEDCVFDPKRVKVAGIMRQAVNESPAVFDLRSFWHVAKGPAKRFKYIFTTKAAKARRQI
;
A
#
# COMPACT_ATOMS: atom_id res chain seq x y z
N MET A 1 9.67 -40.92 -28.26
CA MET A 1 9.84 -39.99 -27.11
C MET A 1 9.23 -38.66 -27.48
N ALA A 2 8.38 -38.10 -26.63
CA ALA A 2 7.90 -36.73 -26.79
C ALA A 2 7.90 -36.09 -25.40
N VAL A 3 8.87 -35.22 -25.14
CA VAL A 3 8.86 -34.39 -23.94
C VAL A 3 7.84 -33.29 -24.21
N ARG A 4 6.66 -33.42 -23.59
CA ARG A 4 5.61 -32.40 -23.69
C ARG A 4 5.87 -31.37 -22.59
N PHE A 5 6.36 -30.21 -22.98
CA PHE A 5 6.55 -29.08 -22.08
C PHE A 5 5.18 -28.49 -21.71
N CYS A 6 4.83 -28.57 -20.42
CA CYS A 6 3.68 -27.87 -19.85
C CYS A 6 4.15 -26.45 -19.52
N GLY A 7 3.64 -25.44 -20.25
CA GLY A 7 3.93 -24.05 -19.95
C GLY A 7 3.49 -23.69 -18.52
N TRP A 8 4.38 -23.05 -17.76
CA TRP A 8 4.00 -22.42 -16.50
C TRP A 8 3.15 -21.20 -16.81
N GLY A 9 1.84 -21.31 -16.57
CA GLY A 9 0.95 -20.16 -16.49
C GLY A 9 1.14 -19.49 -15.15
N VAL A 10 1.88 -18.38 -15.11
CA VAL A 10 1.87 -17.48 -13.93
C VAL A 10 0.70 -16.52 -14.12
N THR A 11 -0.44 -16.83 -13.50
CA THR A 11 -1.46 -15.81 -13.24
C THR A 11 -1.14 -15.17 -11.89
N TYR A 12 -0.71 -13.91 -11.91
CA TYR A 12 -0.83 -13.07 -10.72
C TYR A 12 -2.25 -12.53 -10.72
N ASP A 13 -3.19 -13.36 -10.27
CA ASP A 13 -4.52 -12.87 -9.94
C ASP A 13 -4.38 -12.00 -8.69
N ASP A 14 -4.62 -10.70 -8.86
CA ASP A 14 -4.58 -9.61 -7.87
C ASP A 14 -5.70 -9.72 -6.81
N ASP A 15 -6.15 -10.95 -6.54
CA ASP A 15 -7.27 -11.34 -5.68
C ASP A 15 -6.80 -12.19 -4.48
N SER A 16 -5.50 -12.19 -4.15
CA SER A 16 -5.06 -12.63 -2.82
C SER A 16 -5.93 -11.93 -1.77
N PRO A 17 -6.55 -12.66 -0.82
CA PRO A 17 -7.48 -12.05 0.12
C PRO A 17 -6.78 -10.90 0.83
N ARG A 18 -7.25 -9.68 0.53
CA ARG A 18 -6.77 -8.44 1.15
C ARG A 18 -7.05 -8.60 2.64
N LEU A 19 -5.97 -8.69 3.41
CA LEU A 19 -6.12 -8.83 4.84
C LEU A 19 -6.16 -7.41 5.39
N GLU A 20 -7.31 -6.99 5.90
CA GLU A 20 -7.43 -5.73 6.62
C GLU A 20 -6.75 -5.89 7.99
N LEU A 21 -5.43 -5.69 8.04
CA LEU A 21 -4.68 -5.59 9.29
C LEU A 21 -4.63 -4.12 9.74
N GLY A 22 -5.09 -3.87 10.95
CA GLY A 22 -4.96 -2.57 11.59
C GLY A 22 -3.53 -2.27 12.05
N ALA A 23 -3.25 -0.99 12.34
CA ALA A 23 -1.94 -0.53 12.81
C ALA A 23 -1.46 -1.17 14.13
N SER A 24 -2.37 -1.70 14.95
CA SER A 24 -2.02 -2.40 16.19
C SER A 24 -1.66 -3.87 16.00
N GLN A 25 -1.71 -4.40 14.78
CA GLN A 25 -1.52 -5.81 14.48
C GLN A 25 -0.21 -6.08 13.75
N ASP A 26 0.45 -7.17 14.13
CA ASP A 26 1.69 -7.62 13.51
C ASP A 26 1.44 -8.01 12.04
N PRO A 27 2.25 -7.50 11.09
CA PRO A 27 2.19 -7.95 9.71
C PRO A 27 2.62 -9.42 9.65
N LYS A 28 1.88 -10.18 8.85
CA LYS A 28 2.20 -11.57 8.49
C LYS A 28 2.99 -11.58 7.20
N ASP A 29 3.98 -12.48 7.14
CA ASP A 29 4.74 -12.69 5.93
C ASP A 29 3.83 -12.99 4.73
N ARG A 30 4.20 -12.42 3.57
CA ARG A 30 3.51 -12.55 2.28
C ARG A 30 2.11 -11.95 2.25
N GLY A 31 1.74 -11.14 3.24
CA GLY A 31 0.48 -10.40 3.24
C GLY A 31 0.40 -9.32 2.16
N VAL A 32 -0.85 -8.96 1.82
CA VAL A 32 -1.18 -7.76 1.05
C VAL A 32 -2.07 -6.89 1.92
N TYR A 33 -1.61 -5.67 2.21
CA TYR A 33 -2.26 -4.77 3.16
C TYR A 33 -2.65 -3.44 2.52
N THR A 34 -3.79 -2.93 2.95
CA THR A 34 -4.18 -1.53 2.76
C THR A 34 -3.32 -0.67 3.68
N MET A 35 -2.54 0.23 3.10
CA MET A 35 -1.63 1.13 3.81
C MET A 35 -1.74 2.55 3.24
N TYR A 36 -1.12 3.51 3.92
CA TYR A 36 -1.24 4.93 3.65
C TYR A 36 0.13 5.59 3.55
N HIS A 37 0.26 6.51 2.61
CA HIS A 37 1.44 7.35 2.45
C HIS A 37 1.03 8.81 2.31
N GLY A 38 1.43 9.63 3.27
CA GLY A 38 1.26 11.08 3.23
C GLY A 38 2.34 11.74 2.38
N THR A 39 1.93 12.55 1.42
CA THR A 39 2.83 13.26 0.51
C THR A 39 2.23 14.59 0.08
N SER A 40 2.98 15.38 -0.70
CA SER A 40 2.46 16.62 -1.29
C SER A 40 1.72 16.34 -2.60
N VAL A 41 0.77 17.19 -2.99
CA VAL A 41 0.06 17.04 -4.29
C VAL A 41 1.01 16.92 -5.49
N PRO A 42 2.07 17.74 -5.63
CA PRO A 42 3.03 17.57 -6.73
C PRO A 42 3.72 16.20 -6.73
N ASN A 43 4.15 15.74 -5.56
CA ASN A 43 4.79 14.42 -5.44
C ASN A 43 3.80 13.29 -5.73
N ALA A 44 2.53 13.43 -5.33
CA ALA A 44 1.49 12.47 -5.66
C ALA A 44 1.29 12.34 -7.17
N ARG A 45 1.35 13.45 -7.94
CA ARG A 45 1.30 13.38 -9.42
C ARG A 45 2.45 12.54 -9.97
N LEU A 46 3.66 12.77 -9.48
CA LEU A 46 4.85 12.02 -9.90
C LEU A 46 4.73 10.53 -9.56
N ILE A 47 4.25 10.20 -8.36
CA ILE A 47 4.03 8.82 -7.92
C ILE A 47 2.96 8.14 -8.78
N ILE A 48 1.89 8.84 -9.12
CA ILE A 48 0.83 8.30 -9.97
C ILE A 48 1.34 8.04 -11.39
N ALA A 49 2.11 8.98 -11.95
CA ALA A 49 2.61 8.88 -13.31
C ALA A 49 3.75 7.86 -13.47
N GLY A 50 4.67 7.81 -12.52
CA GLY A 50 5.94 7.08 -12.62
C GLY A 50 6.16 6.00 -11.56
N GLY A 51 5.23 5.83 -10.62
CA GLY A 51 5.39 4.94 -9.48
C GLY A 51 6.22 5.53 -8.34
N PHE A 52 6.33 4.78 -7.25
CA PHE A 52 7.17 5.17 -6.12
C PHE A 52 8.66 5.07 -6.44
N GLN A 53 9.45 5.93 -5.79
CA GLN A 53 10.90 5.84 -5.75
C GLN A 53 11.35 5.60 -4.32
N GLN A 54 12.46 4.89 -4.13
CA GLN A 54 13.02 4.66 -2.81
C GLN A 54 13.55 5.97 -2.22
N SER A 55 13.16 6.27 -0.98
CA SER A 55 13.91 7.23 -0.18
C SER A 55 15.33 6.71 0.00
N GLN A 56 16.32 7.60 -0.06
CA GLN A 56 17.73 7.26 0.16
C GLN A 56 18.12 7.21 1.64
N LYS A 57 17.27 7.75 2.52
CA LYS A 57 17.50 7.88 3.96
C LYS A 57 16.20 7.62 4.74
N GLY A 58 16.33 7.41 6.03
CA GLY A 58 15.22 7.25 6.97
C GLY A 58 15.61 6.26 8.06
N MET A 59 14.78 6.13 9.09
CA MET A 59 15.13 5.34 10.28
C MET A 59 15.24 3.83 10.01
N LEU A 60 14.71 3.35 8.88
CA LEU A 60 14.81 1.97 8.42
C LEU A 60 15.65 1.85 7.14
N GLY A 61 16.45 2.87 6.80
CA GLY A 61 17.26 2.89 5.59
C GLY A 61 16.45 3.19 4.32
N LYS A 62 16.86 2.61 3.20
CA LYS A 62 16.30 2.88 1.88
C LYS A 62 15.01 2.12 1.65
N GLY A 63 13.99 2.81 1.13
CA GLY A 63 12.71 2.18 0.78
C GLY A 63 11.57 3.19 0.68
N VAL A 64 10.36 2.65 0.52
CA VAL A 64 9.11 3.39 0.52
C VAL A 64 8.47 3.26 1.91
N TYR A 65 8.29 4.40 2.57
CA TYR A 65 7.74 4.47 3.93
C TYR A 65 6.22 4.56 3.87
N VAL A 66 5.55 3.64 4.55
CA VAL A 66 4.09 3.51 4.58
C VAL A 66 3.62 3.18 5.99
N SER A 67 2.35 3.43 6.26
CA SER A 67 1.74 3.12 7.55
C SER A 67 0.32 2.61 7.37
N ARG A 68 -0.11 1.66 8.21
CA ARG A 68 -1.52 1.28 8.37
C ARG A 68 -2.32 2.31 9.16
N ASP A 69 -1.67 3.22 9.88
CA ASP A 69 -2.33 4.35 10.53
C ASP A 69 -2.53 5.51 9.55
N LYS A 70 -3.76 5.67 9.07
CA LYS A 70 -4.16 6.77 8.20
C LYS A 70 -3.92 8.14 8.84
N LYS A 71 -4.23 8.31 10.13
CA LYS A 71 -4.04 9.58 10.84
C LYS A 71 -2.57 9.93 10.97
N LYS A 72 -1.70 8.93 11.08
CA LYS A 72 -0.24 9.14 10.97
C LYS A 72 0.11 9.70 9.60
N ALA A 73 -0.35 9.07 8.52
CA ALA A 73 -0.05 9.49 7.15
C ALA A 73 -0.53 10.92 6.85
N GLU A 74 -1.70 11.33 7.37
CA GLU A 74 -2.26 12.69 7.19
C GLU A 74 -1.35 13.81 7.72
N ARG A 75 -0.47 13.50 8.68
CA ARG A 75 0.47 14.50 9.24
C ARG A 75 1.69 14.77 8.36
N TYR A 76 1.94 13.95 7.34
CA TYR A 76 3.11 14.09 6.47
C TYR A 76 2.75 14.70 5.11
N PRO A 77 3.67 15.49 4.51
CA PRO A 77 4.96 15.94 5.08
C PRO A 77 4.77 16.97 6.20
N LEU A 78 5.65 16.98 7.21
CA LEU A 78 5.52 17.87 8.38
C LEU A 78 5.71 19.36 8.04
N ASN A 79 6.57 19.67 7.07
CA ASN A 79 7.01 21.03 6.74
C ASN A 79 6.31 21.62 5.50
N VAL A 80 5.12 21.14 5.18
CA VAL A 80 4.30 21.71 4.09
C VAL A 80 2.94 22.16 4.62
N ASN A 81 2.32 23.10 3.92
CA ASN A 81 0.96 23.55 4.20
C ASN A 81 0.01 22.34 4.18
N SER A 82 -0.90 22.25 5.16
CA SER A 82 -1.89 21.17 5.22
C SER A 82 -2.73 21.09 3.93
N ALA A 83 -3.01 22.23 3.29
CA ALA A 83 -3.74 22.29 2.03
C ALA A 83 -3.04 21.57 0.86
N ASP A 84 -1.72 21.42 0.93
CA ASP A 84 -0.91 20.73 -0.09
C ASP A 84 -0.66 19.25 0.25
N ARG A 85 -1.14 18.79 1.41
CA ARG A 85 -0.98 17.40 1.85
C ARG A 85 -2.08 16.55 1.23
N VAL A 86 -1.67 15.36 0.81
CA VAL A 86 -2.58 14.32 0.32
C VAL A 86 -2.13 12.98 0.84
N VAL A 87 -3.08 12.10 1.11
CA VAL A 87 -2.80 10.72 1.50
C VAL A 87 -3.14 9.81 0.35
N LEU A 88 -2.16 9.01 -0.06
CA LEU A 88 -2.36 7.92 -1.00
C LEU A 88 -2.74 6.66 -0.22
N GLU A 89 -3.83 6.03 -0.63
CA GLU A 89 -4.19 4.67 -0.19
C GLU A 89 -3.47 3.68 -1.10
N LEU A 90 -2.87 2.66 -0.52
CA LEU A 90 -1.91 1.76 -1.16
C LEU A 90 -2.28 0.31 -0.91
N HIS A 91 -2.08 -0.54 -1.92
CA HIS A 91 -1.96 -1.98 -1.73
C HIS A 91 -0.49 -2.36 -1.70
N VAL A 92 -0.05 -2.86 -0.54
CA VAL A 92 1.36 -3.15 -0.27
C VAL A 92 1.57 -4.64 -0.10
N ARG A 93 2.42 -5.23 -0.94
CA ARG A 93 2.86 -6.62 -0.83
C ARG A 93 4.11 -6.69 0.06
N VAL A 94 3.91 -6.94 1.35
CA VAL A 94 5.00 -6.81 2.34
C VAL A 94 6.08 -7.88 2.21
N GLY A 95 5.76 -9.04 1.63
CA GLY A 95 6.73 -10.12 1.46
C GLY A 95 7.28 -10.63 2.79
N ARG A 96 8.59 -10.88 2.87
CA ARG A 96 9.26 -11.23 4.14
C ARG A 96 9.47 -9.99 5.00
N VAL A 97 8.91 -9.97 6.20
CA VAL A 97 8.94 -8.80 7.09
C VAL A 97 9.97 -8.98 8.19
N LYS A 98 10.85 -7.97 8.37
CA LYS A 98 11.73 -7.89 9.53
C LYS A 98 11.15 -6.94 10.56
N ARG A 99 10.86 -7.45 11.76
CA ARG A 99 10.56 -6.64 12.94
C ARG A 99 11.82 -5.88 13.40
N ILE A 100 11.68 -4.58 13.59
CA ILE A 100 12.70 -3.66 14.13
C ILE A 100 12.06 -2.98 15.35
N ASP A 101 12.34 -3.49 16.55
CA ASP A 101 11.59 -3.18 17.78
C ASP A 101 12.45 -2.57 18.90
N LYS A 102 13.69 -2.18 18.60
CA LYS A 102 14.60 -1.52 19.54
C LYS A 102 15.53 -0.55 18.81
N ASP A 103 15.97 0.48 19.53
CA ASP A 103 17.01 1.36 19.02
C ASP A 103 18.31 0.58 18.79
N ASN A 104 19.08 0.99 17.78
CA ASN A 104 20.31 0.31 17.36
C ASN A 104 20.10 -1.17 17.01
N HIS A 105 18.94 -1.51 16.42
CA HIS A 105 18.69 -2.87 15.96
C HIS A 105 19.76 -3.27 14.93
N PRO A 106 20.41 -4.45 15.05
CA PRO A 106 21.56 -4.83 14.22
C PRO A 106 21.22 -4.89 12.71
N MET A 107 19.94 -5.04 12.38
CA MET A 107 19.44 -5.08 11.01
C MET A 107 18.67 -3.83 10.58
N GLN A 108 18.69 -2.74 11.36
CA GLN A 108 17.90 -1.52 11.12
C GLN A 108 18.09 -0.95 9.70
N TYR A 109 19.31 -1.07 9.16
CA TYR A 109 19.67 -0.56 7.83
C TYR A 109 20.07 -1.66 6.82
N THR A 110 20.11 -2.93 7.24
CA THR A 110 20.65 -4.05 6.45
C THR A 110 19.64 -5.18 6.24
N TRP A 111 18.39 -5.02 6.70
CA TRP A 111 17.34 -6.01 6.53
C TRP A 111 17.12 -6.41 5.06
N SER A 112 17.21 -5.48 4.11
CA SER A 112 16.98 -5.77 2.70
C SER A 112 18.07 -6.65 2.09
N THR A 113 19.35 -6.39 2.42
CA THR A 113 20.47 -7.23 1.95
C THR A 113 20.48 -8.61 2.59
N GLN A 114 19.76 -8.79 3.70
CA GLN A 114 19.52 -10.09 4.34
C GLN A 114 18.26 -10.81 3.84
N GLY A 115 17.68 -10.34 2.72
CA GLY A 115 16.59 -11.02 2.02
C GLY A 115 15.20 -10.76 2.59
N TYR A 116 15.03 -9.69 3.37
CA TYR A 116 13.71 -9.19 3.77
C TYR A 116 13.20 -8.16 2.77
N ASP A 117 11.90 -8.19 2.52
CA ASP A 117 11.25 -7.30 1.56
C ASP A 117 10.75 -6.00 2.22
N THR A 118 10.43 -6.08 3.51
CA THR A 118 9.92 -4.97 4.33
C THR A 118 10.56 -4.99 5.71
N ALA A 119 10.96 -3.84 6.23
CA ALA A 119 11.20 -3.65 7.66
C ALA A 119 9.98 -3.02 8.31
N TRP A 120 9.65 -3.43 9.52
CA TRP A 120 8.48 -2.98 10.25
C TRP A 120 8.82 -2.63 11.70
N VAL A 121 8.40 -1.44 12.12
CA VAL A 121 8.46 -0.98 13.50
C VAL A 121 7.09 -1.20 14.15
N PRO A 122 6.99 -1.99 15.23
CA PRO A 122 5.74 -2.18 15.94
C PRO A 122 5.26 -0.90 16.65
N PRO A 123 3.94 -0.74 16.83
CA PRO A 123 3.43 0.34 17.65
C PRO A 123 3.86 0.14 19.11
N ASN A 124 4.14 1.24 19.81
CA ASN A 124 4.47 1.29 21.22
C ASN A 124 5.61 0.34 21.64
N CYS A 125 6.59 0.08 20.76
CA CYS A 125 7.73 -0.80 21.07
C CYS A 125 8.80 -0.17 21.98
N GLY A 126 8.63 1.09 22.38
CA GLY A 126 9.56 1.78 23.28
C GLY A 126 10.82 2.33 22.61
N MET A 127 10.92 2.29 21.29
CA MET A 127 12.02 2.90 20.54
C MET A 127 12.02 4.43 20.69
N VAL A 128 13.13 5.01 21.15
CA VAL A 128 13.34 6.45 21.29
C VAL A 128 13.36 7.13 19.92
N ALA A 129 13.87 6.45 18.88
CA ALA A 129 13.85 6.94 17.51
C ALA A 129 12.42 7.16 16.97
N VAL A 130 11.41 6.48 17.54
CA VAL A 130 10.01 6.54 17.12
C VAL A 130 9.19 7.21 18.21
N ARG A 131 9.44 8.49 18.46
CA ARG A 131 8.79 9.27 19.55
C ARG A 131 7.26 9.21 19.54
N SER A 132 6.66 9.05 18.36
CA SER A 132 5.19 8.95 18.24
C SER A 132 4.62 7.64 18.76
N GLY A 133 5.43 6.59 18.92
CA GLY A 133 4.96 5.24 19.24
C GLY A 133 4.15 4.58 18.13
N LEU A 134 4.02 5.19 16.94
CA LEU A 134 3.20 4.66 15.86
C LEU A 134 4.03 3.79 14.92
N GLU A 135 3.40 2.71 14.46
CA GLU A 135 4.01 1.74 13.55
C GLU A 135 4.45 2.35 12.22
N GLU A 136 5.45 1.74 11.60
CA GLU A 136 5.97 2.15 10.31
C GLU A 136 6.52 0.97 9.54
N ASP A 137 6.17 0.88 8.27
CA ASP A 137 6.73 -0.08 7.33
C ASP A 137 7.64 0.65 6.34
N CYS A 138 8.79 0.04 6.03
CA CYS A 138 9.70 0.47 4.98
C CYS A 138 9.85 -0.68 3.98
N VAL A 139 9.25 -0.51 2.81
CA VAL A 139 9.24 -1.51 1.73
C VAL A 139 10.40 -1.26 0.79
N PHE A 140 11.22 -2.29 0.53
CA PHE A 140 12.43 -2.09 -0.26
C PHE A 140 12.13 -1.81 -1.72
N ASP A 141 11.40 -2.71 -2.40
CA ASP A 141 11.08 -2.59 -3.84
C ASP A 141 9.79 -1.77 -4.04
N PRO A 142 9.85 -0.59 -4.69
CA PRO A 142 8.67 0.22 -4.97
C PRO A 142 7.59 -0.50 -5.80
N LYS A 143 7.95 -1.52 -6.61
CA LYS A 143 6.99 -2.31 -7.40
C LYS A 143 6.06 -3.17 -6.55
N ARG A 144 6.31 -3.26 -5.24
CA ARG A 144 5.42 -3.91 -4.25
C ARG A 144 4.34 -2.97 -3.72
N VAL A 145 4.42 -1.68 -4.04
CA VAL A 145 3.51 -0.64 -3.57
C VAL A 145 2.68 -0.15 -4.75
N LYS A 146 1.40 -0.48 -4.77
CA LYS A 146 0.45 -0.01 -5.79
C LYS A 146 -0.44 1.06 -5.20
N VAL A 147 -0.61 2.20 -5.87
CA VAL A 147 -1.60 3.19 -5.46
C VAL A 147 -3.00 2.63 -5.76
N ALA A 148 -3.85 2.57 -4.73
CA ALA A 148 -5.22 2.12 -4.81
C ALA A 148 -6.18 3.31 -4.98
N GLY A 149 -5.94 4.40 -4.24
CA GLY A 149 -6.77 5.61 -4.28
C GLY A 149 -6.11 6.85 -3.67
N ILE A 150 -6.83 7.97 -3.72
CA ILE A 150 -6.43 9.25 -3.14
C ILE A 150 -7.45 9.62 -2.07
N MET A 151 -7.01 9.66 -0.82
CA MET A 151 -7.87 9.89 0.34
C MET A 151 -8.21 11.37 0.54
N ARG A 152 -9.41 11.62 1.07
CA ARG A 152 -9.92 12.96 1.44
C ARG A 152 -9.23 13.48 2.69
N GLN A 153 -8.74 14.72 2.69
CA GLN A 153 -8.62 15.49 3.93
C GLN A 153 -9.97 16.18 4.20
N ALA A 154 -10.46 16.11 5.43
CA ALA A 154 -11.87 16.33 5.76
C ALA A 154 -12.35 17.79 5.73
N VAL A 155 -11.53 18.77 5.36
CA VAL A 155 -11.93 20.19 5.35
C VAL A 155 -11.15 20.96 4.29
N ASN A 156 -11.86 21.70 3.44
CA ASN A 156 -11.34 22.54 2.35
C ASN A 156 -10.40 21.79 1.38
N GLU A 157 -10.97 20.90 0.55
CA GLU A 157 -10.21 20.28 -0.54
C GLU A 157 -9.72 21.35 -1.51
N SER A 158 -8.40 21.53 -1.57
CA SER A 158 -7.76 22.39 -2.57
C SER A 158 -8.12 21.92 -3.99
N PRO A 159 -8.35 22.84 -4.94
CA PRO A 159 -8.55 22.49 -6.36
C PRO A 159 -7.47 21.55 -6.91
N ALA A 160 -6.25 21.62 -6.35
CA ALA A 160 -5.13 20.76 -6.71
C ALA A 160 -5.39 19.26 -6.41
N VAL A 161 -6.12 18.94 -5.34
CA VAL A 161 -6.48 17.56 -4.97
C VAL A 161 -7.58 17.01 -5.89
N PHE A 162 -8.53 17.86 -6.29
CA PHE A 162 -9.56 17.49 -7.26
C PHE A 162 -8.95 17.17 -8.63
N ASP A 163 -8.04 18.02 -9.11
CA ASP A 163 -7.31 17.80 -10.35
C ASP A 163 -6.47 16.51 -10.28
N LEU A 164 -5.81 16.25 -9.16
CA LEU A 164 -5.05 15.02 -8.93
C LEU A 164 -5.92 13.75 -9.06
N ARG A 165 -7.17 13.78 -8.56
CA ARG A 165 -8.10 12.64 -8.72
C ARG A 165 -8.53 12.45 -10.16
N SER A 166 -8.85 13.54 -10.84
CA SER A 166 -9.20 13.49 -12.26
C SER A 166 -8.05 12.89 -13.08
N PHE A 167 -6.83 13.33 -12.80
CA PHE A 167 -5.60 12.75 -13.36
C PHE A 167 -5.45 11.26 -13.04
N TRP A 168 -5.67 10.84 -11.79
CA TRP A 168 -5.63 9.42 -11.39
C TRP A 168 -6.59 8.55 -12.20
N HIS A 169 -7.83 9.00 -12.39
CA HIS A 169 -8.83 8.27 -13.18
C HIS A 169 -8.42 8.13 -14.65
N VAL A 170 -7.84 9.17 -15.23
CA VAL A 170 -7.29 9.13 -16.60
C VAL A 170 -6.09 8.19 -16.67
N ALA A 171 -5.16 8.28 -15.71
CA ALA A 171 -3.93 7.48 -15.68
C ALA A 171 -4.19 5.97 -15.51
N LYS A 172 -5.27 5.56 -14.83
CA LYS A 172 -5.68 4.15 -14.73
C LYS A 172 -6.24 3.56 -16.04
N GLY A 173 -6.55 4.40 -17.03
CA GLY A 173 -7.27 3.98 -18.23
C GLY A 173 -8.70 3.53 -17.93
N PRO A 174 -9.50 3.19 -18.95
CA PRO A 174 -10.85 2.68 -18.74
C PRO A 174 -10.79 1.37 -17.94
N ALA A 175 -11.42 1.35 -16.77
CA ALA A 175 -11.66 0.12 -16.03
C ALA A 175 -12.31 -0.89 -16.99
N LYS A 176 -11.73 -2.08 -17.13
CA LYS A 176 -12.36 -3.18 -17.89
C LYS A 176 -13.76 -3.37 -17.32
N ARG A 177 -14.80 -2.98 -18.07
CA ARG A 177 -16.20 -3.18 -17.70
C ARG A 177 -16.38 -4.66 -17.36
N PHE A 178 -16.55 -4.97 -16.08
CA PHE A 178 -17.14 -6.24 -15.68
C PHE A 178 -18.57 -6.25 -16.22
N LYS A 179 -18.81 -6.99 -17.31
CA LYS A 179 -20.15 -7.41 -17.68
C LYS A 179 -20.60 -8.39 -16.60
N TYR A 180 -21.34 -7.90 -15.61
CA TYR A 180 -22.22 -8.76 -14.83
C TYR A 180 -23.30 -9.28 -15.79
N ILE A 181 -23.09 -10.50 -16.30
CA ILE A 181 -24.16 -11.26 -16.93
C ILE A 181 -25.05 -11.73 -15.78
N PHE A 182 -26.12 -10.99 -15.50
CA PHE A 182 -27.22 -11.53 -14.69
C PHE A 182 -27.89 -12.62 -15.51
N THR A 183 -27.52 -13.88 -15.26
CA THR A 183 -28.40 -15.00 -15.63
C THR A 183 -29.49 -15.07 -14.56
N THR A 184 -30.67 -14.53 -14.89
CA THR A 184 -31.86 -14.75 -14.06
C THR A 184 -32.21 -16.24 -14.10
N LYS A 185 -31.89 -16.93 -13.01
CA LYS A 185 -32.27 -18.32 -12.79
C LYS A 185 -33.50 -18.34 -11.88
N ALA A 186 -34.70 -18.36 -12.45
CA ALA A 186 -35.96 -18.79 -11.82
C ALA A 186 -37.05 -18.79 -12.92
N ALA A 187 -37.95 -19.75 -13.07
CA ALA A 187 -38.44 -20.74 -12.12
C ALA A 187 -38.89 -22.00 -12.86
N LYS A 188 -38.59 -23.17 -12.28
CA LYS A 188 -39.33 -24.41 -12.53
C LYS A 188 -39.97 -24.81 -11.21
N ALA A 189 -41.17 -24.31 -10.94
CA ALA A 189 -42.03 -24.85 -9.90
C ALA A 189 -42.85 -25.99 -10.51
N ARG A 190 -42.77 -27.17 -9.88
CA ARG A 190 -43.48 -28.38 -10.22
C ARG A 190 -44.47 -28.67 -9.10
N ARG A 191 -45.67 -29.14 -9.49
CA ARG A 191 -46.58 -30.13 -8.86
C ARG A 191 -47.87 -29.66 -8.19
N GLN A 192 -48.93 -30.37 -8.63
CA GLN A 192 -50.08 -30.96 -7.90
C GLN A 192 -51.03 -29.94 -7.27
N ILE A 193 -52.30 -29.92 -7.64
CA ILE A 193 -53.31 -31.00 -7.59
C ILE A 193 -54.13 -31.06 -8.88
#